data_AF-A0A015IMI9-F1
#
_entry.id   AF-A0A015IMI9-F1
#
_cell.length_a   1.000
_cell.length_b   1.000
_cell.length_c   1.000
_cell.angle_alpha   90.00
_cell.angle_beta   90.00
_cell.angle_gamma   90.00
#
_symmetry.space_group_name_H-M   'P 1'
#
loop_
_entity.id
_entity.type
_entity.pdbx_description
1 polymer ?
#
loop_
_entity_poly.entity_id
_entity_poly.type
_entity_poly.pdbx_seq_one_letter_code
_entity_poly.pdbx_strand_id
1 'polypeptide(L)'
;MLTWCGSPSSLATHLSGAHGITKEIAMKHNEEELKNPPESSIKPYKHSKQESLTQNVIGFVIGIVQPLNVVEDPDFIKMINGFDKRYKVPCTKNRISKTFEIGKVTLKNQDAWSSPAHLHWKTSDFEPNEVLLSIGERIPCAAHTLQLSIGKGLDKIRQLVDKCKCLITFFAGDKKKQQLKEAQMYLHRQ
;
A
#
# COMPACT_ATOMS: atom_id res chain seq x y z
N MET A 1 -21.34 -36.63 -29.42
CA MET A 1 -21.23 -36.75 -27.96
C MET A 1 -19.91 -37.43 -27.64
N LEU A 2 -18.89 -36.69 -27.19
CA LEU A 2 -17.62 -37.27 -26.78
C LEU A 2 -17.73 -37.63 -25.29
N THR A 3 -17.88 -38.93 -25.01
CA THR A 3 -17.95 -39.51 -23.68
C THR A 3 -16.57 -39.48 -23.03
N TRP A 4 -16.43 -38.68 -21.98
CA TRP A 4 -15.27 -38.68 -21.09
C TRP A 4 -15.31 -39.94 -20.23
N CYS A 5 -14.39 -40.88 -20.46
CA CYS A 5 -14.22 -42.06 -19.62
C CYS A 5 -13.14 -41.76 -18.57
N GLY A 6 -13.60 -41.30 -17.40
CA GLY A 6 -12.76 -41.02 -16.25
C GLY A 6 -12.34 -42.31 -15.55
N SER A 7 -11.08 -42.69 -15.71
CA SER A 7 -10.40 -43.60 -14.78
C SER A 7 -8.99 -43.05 -14.56
N PRO A 8 -8.58 -42.77 -13.32
CA PRO A 8 -7.26 -42.17 -13.04
C PRO A 8 -6.08 -43.06 -13.47
N SER A 9 -6.34 -44.35 -13.73
CA SER A 9 -5.39 -45.27 -14.36
C SER A 9 -5.01 -44.84 -15.78
N SER A 10 -5.88 -44.17 -16.54
CA SER A 10 -5.56 -43.73 -17.91
C SER A 10 -4.56 -42.57 -17.92
N LEU A 11 -4.63 -41.67 -16.95
CA LEU A 11 -3.74 -40.51 -16.86
C LEU A 11 -2.31 -40.94 -16.50
N ALA A 12 -2.14 -41.83 -15.52
CA ALA A 12 -0.82 -42.33 -15.14
C ALA A 12 -0.13 -43.05 -16.31
N THR A 13 -0.88 -43.90 -17.04
CA THR A 13 -0.36 -44.59 -18.22
C THR A 13 -0.06 -43.63 -19.36
N HIS A 14 -0.88 -42.60 -19.58
CA HIS A 14 -0.65 -41.59 -20.60
C HIS A 14 0.61 -40.75 -20.31
N LEU A 15 0.76 -40.26 -19.07
CA LEU A 15 1.93 -39.50 -18.66
C LEU A 15 3.21 -40.33 -18.74
N SER A 16 3.15 -41.62 -18.38
CA SER A 16 4.30 -42.53 -18.52
C SER A 16 4.60 -42.85 -19.99
N GLY A 17 3.60 -43.07 -20.84
CA GLY A 17 3.79 -43.51 -22.22
C GLY A 17 4.11 -42.39 -23.20
N ALA A 18 3.40 -41.27 -23.11
CA ALA A 18 3.56 -40.12 -24.01
C ALA A 18 4.64 -39.13 -23.54
N HIS A 19 4.80 -38.98 -22.23
CA HIS A 19 5.71 -37.98 -21.64
C HIS A 19 6.88 -38.60 -20.86
N GLY A 20 6.94 -39.93 -20.73
CA GLY A 20 8.01 -40.61 -19.98
C GLY A 20 8.01 -40.31 -18.48
N ILE A 21 6.92 -39.73 -17.94
CA ILE A 21 6.85 -39.33 -16.53
C ILE A 21 6.50 -40.55 -15.69
N THR A 22 7.52 -41.19 -15.11
CA THR A 22 7.38 -42.36 -14.25
C THR A 22 7.41 -41.98 -12.77
N LYS A 23 6.85 -42.85 -11.91
CA LYS A 23 6.85 -42.67 -10.45
C LYS A 23 8.28 -42.55 -9.89
N GLU A 24 9.24 -43.22 -10.50
CA GLU A 24 10.66 -43.18 -10.13
C GLU A 24 11.28 -41.79 -10.35
N ILE A 25 10.92 -41.11 -11.44
CA ILE A 25 11.38 -39.74 -11.74
C ILE A 25 10.75 -38.74 -10.76
N ALA A 26 9.45 -38.90 -10.46
CA ALA A 26 8.77 -38.06 -9.48
C ALA A 26 9.33 -38.23 -8.06
N MET A 27 9.70 -39.46 -7.66
CA MET A 27 10.30 -39.73 -6.35
C MET A 27 11.75 -39.22 -6.26
N LYS A 28 12.52 -39.27 -7.35
CA LYS A 28 13.86 -38.65 -7.40
C LYS A 28 13.80 -37.12 -7.23
N HIS A 29 12.81 -36.46 -7.82
CA HIS A 29 12.62 -35.02 -7.64
C HIS A 29 12.33 -34.63 -6.18
N ASN A 30 11.57 -35.44 -5.45
CA ASN A 30 11.30 -35.22 -4.02
C ASN A 30 12.55 -35.39 -3.13
N GLU A 31 13.47 -36.29 -3.48
CA GLU A 31 14.72 -36.48 -2.74
C GLU A 31 15.75 -35.36 -3.02
N GLU A 32 15.74 -34.78 -4.22
CA GLU A 32 16.54 -33.59 -4.55
C GLU A 32 15.98 -32.31 -3.90
N GLU A 33 14.65 -32.17 -3.75
CA GLU A 33 14.04 -31.02 -3.06
C GLU A 33 14.21 -31.02 -1.53
N LEU A 34 14.60 -32.16 -0.91
CA LEU A 34 14.82 -32.27 0.54
C LEU A 34 16.29 -32.13 0.98
N LYS A 35 17.23 -32.03 0.04
CA LYS A 35 18.59 -31.57 0.35
C LYS A 35 18.60 -30.05 0.30
N ASN A 36 18.15 -29.41 1.39
CA ASN A 36 18.53 -28.03 1.64
C ASN A 36 20.05 -27.94 1.45
N PRO A 37 20.57 -27.09 0.54
CA PRO A 37 21.99 -26.84 0.48
C PRO A 37 22.44 -26.44 1.89
N PRO A 38 23.65 -26.84 2.33
CA PRO A 38 24.19 -26.31 3.57
C PRO A 38 24.06 -24.79 3.49
N GLU A 39 23.57 -24.17 4.57
CA GLU A 39 23.28 -22.76 4.71
C GLU A 39 24.60 -21.97 4.53
N SER A 40 25.07 -21.92 3.29
CA SER A 40 26.26 -21.21 2.90
C SER A 40 25.91 -19.77 3.19
N SER A 41 26.63 -19.14 4.11
CA SER A 41 26.37 -17.76 4.53
C SER A 41 26.23 -16.89 3.29
N ILE A 42 24.99 -16.60 2.87
CA ILE A 42 24.74 -15.93 1.60
C ILE A 42 25.16 -14.49 1.82
N LYS A 43 26.34 -14.14 1.31
CA LYS A 43 26.83 -12.76 1.41
C LYS A 43 25.90 -11.85 0.63
N PRO A 44 25.47 -10.71 1.22
CA PRO A 44 24.70 -9.70 0.51
C PRO A 44 25.43 -9.22 -0.74
N TYR A 45 24.68 -8.68 -1.69
CA TYR A 45 25.28 -8.06 -2.86
C TYR A 45 26.22 -6.90 -2.52
N LYS A 46 27.16 -6.65 -3.43
CA LYS A 46 27.96 -5.42 -3.40
C LYS A 46 27.05 -4.20 -3.48
N HIS A 47 27.51 -3.10 -2.90
CA HIS A 47 26.75 -1.85 -2.77
C HIS A 47 26.09 -1.40 -4.09
N SER A 48 26.79 -1.47 -5.22
CA SER A 48 26.26 -1.01 -6.52
C SER A 48 25.01 -1.77 -6.96
N LYS A 49 25.03 -3.11 -6.88
CA LYS A 49 23.88 -3.94 -7.26
C LYS A 49 22.74 -3.80 -6.25
N GLN A 50 23.06 -3.67 -4.97
CA GLN A 50 22.05 -3.45 -3.94
C GLN A 50 21.36 -2.08 -4.09
N GLU A 51 22.10 -1.05 -4.50
CA GLU A 51 21.53 0.27 -4.80
C GLU A 51 20.56 0.19 -5.98
N SER A 52 20.94 -0.46 -7.08
CA SER A 52 20.07 -0.64 -8.24
C SER A 52 18.77 -1.35 -7.90
N LEU A 53 18.84 -2.44 -7.10
CA LEU A 53 17.65 -3.14 -6.62
C LEU A 53 16.80 -2.26 -5.69
N THR A 54 17.44 -1.44 -4.86
CA THR A 54 16.75 -0.50 -3.98
C THR A 54 16.01 0.58 -4.76
N GLN A 55 16.54 1.06 -5.88
CA GLN A 55 15.83 1.99 -6.75
C GLN A 55 14.56 1.38 -7.34
N ASN A 56 14.56 0.08 -7.65
CA ASN A 56 13.35 -0.62 -8.10
C ASN A 56 12.29 -0.67 -6.99
N VAL A 57 12.69 -0.97 -5.75
CA VAL A 57 11.78 -0.96 -4.59
C VAL A 57 11.23 0.45 -4.35
N ILE A 58 12.06 1.48 -4.43
CA ILE A 58 11.62 2.88 -4.32
C ILE A 58 10.64 3.22 -5.45
N GLY A 59 10.94 2.81 -6.68
CA GLY A 59 10.06 2.99 -7.83
C GLY A 59 8.70 2.32 -7.65
N PHE A 60 8.64 1.13 -7.05
CA PHE A 60 7.40 0.49 -6.63
C PHE A 60 6.65 1.32 -5.59
N VAL A 61 7.31 1.72 -4.49
CA VAL A 61 6.67 2.51 -3.43
C VAL A 61 6.08 3.81 -3.96
N ILE A 62 6.79 4.50 -4.84
CA ILE A 62 6.31 5.74 -5.46
C ILE A 62 5.22 5.47 -6.50
N GLY A 63 5.46 4.53 -7.42
CA GLY A 63 4.60 4.26 -8.58
C GLY A 63 3.21 3.78 -8.21
N ILE A 64 3.06 3.08 -7.08
CA ILE A 64 1.77 2.63 -6.56
C ILE A 64 1.41 3.27 -5.21
N VAL A 65 2.04 4.41 -4.89
CA VAL A 65 1.71 5.29 -3.74
C VAL A 65 1.57 4.50 -2.43
N GLN A 66 2.55 3.63 -2.15
CA GLN A 66 2.53 2.82 -0.93
C GLN A 66 3.04 3.62 0.27
N PRO A 67 2.56 3.30 1.48
CA PRO A 67 3.10 3.89 2.69
C PRO A 67 4.55 3.43 2.88
N LEU A 68 5.41 4.34 3.37
CA LEU A 68 6.85 4.10 3.49
C LEU A 68 7.21 2.94 4.43
N ASN A 69 6.28 2.53 5.30
CA ASN A 69 6.46 1.40 6.21
C ASN A 69 6.30 0.04 5.53
N VAL A 70 5.87 -0.04 4.26
CA VAL A 70 5.72 -1.32 3.54
C VAL A 70 7.02 -2.12 3.48
N VAL A 71 8.18 -1.44 3.47
CA VAL A 71 9.49 -2.12 3.46
C VAL A 71 9.89 -2.72 4.81
N GLU A 72 9.17 -2.37 5.87
CA GLU A 72 9.36 -2.90 7.23
C GLU A 72 8.39 -4.05 7.54
N ASP A 73 7.38 -4.26 6.67
CA ASP A 73 6.40 -5.31 6.83
C ASP A 73 7.05 -6.70 6.70
N PRO A 74 6.80 -7.62 7.65
CA PRO A 74 7.45 -8.93 7.66
C PRO A 74 7.07 -9.79 6.46
N ASP A 75 5.83 -9.69 5.96
CA ASP A 75 5.37 -10.46 4.81
C ASP A 75 5.97 -9.92 3.51
N PHE A 76 6.10 -8.60 3.39
CA PHE A 76 6.85 -7.96 2.30
C PHE A 76 8.32 -8.42 2.29
N ILE A 77 9.00 -8.38 3.44
CA ILE A 77 10.40 -8.83 3.55
C ILE A 77 10.52 -10.30 3.17
N LYS A 78 9.60 -11.15 3.65
CA LYS A 78 9.57 -12.58 3.33
C LYS A 78 9.37 -12.81 1.83
N MET A 79 8.47 -12.06 1.19
CA MET A 79 8.25 -12.11 -0.25
C MET A 79 9.51 -11.72 -1.04
N ILE A 80 10.15 -10.60 -0.67
CA ILE A 80 11.38 -10.14 -1.34
C ILE A 80 12.53 -11.14 -1.15
N ASN A 81 12.69 -11.69 0.05
CA ASN A 81 13.67 -12.74 0.31
C ASN A 81 13.37 -14.02 -0.47
N GLY A 82 12.10 -14.30 -0.76
CA GLY A 82 11.67 -15.38 -1.64
C GLY A 82 12.13 -15.18 -3.08
N PHE A 83 12.11 -13.94 -3.58
CA PHE A 83 12.62 -13.61 -4.91
C PHE A 83 14.15 -13.54 -4.97
N ASP A 84 14.78 -12.93 -3.97
CA ASP A 84 16.23 -12.73 -3.94
C ASP A 84 16.79 -12.69 -2.51
N LYS A 85 17.28 -13.84 -2.03
CA LYS A 85 17.90 -13.98 -0.70
C LYS A 85 19.17 -13.15 -0.49
N ARG A 86 19.83 -12.68 -1.56
CA ARG A 86 21.07 -11.87 -1.49
C ARG A 86 20.78 -10.39 -1.37
N TYR A 87 19.55 -9.97 -1.69
CA TYR A 87 19.12 -8.60 -1.52
C TYR A 87 18.66 -8.36 -0.08
N LYS A 88 19.19 -7.30 0.55
CA LYS A 88 18.73 -6.86 1.86
C LYS A 88 17.86 -5.62 1.69
N VAL A 89 16.57 -5.78 1.97
CA VAL A 89 15.57 -4.70 1.96
C VAL A 89 16.04 -3.59 2.92
N PRO A 90 16.01 -2.32 2.50
CA PRO A 90 16.39 -1.21 3.36
C PRO A 90 15.38 -1.06 4.51
N CYS A 91 15.87 -1.15 5.75
CA CYS A 91 15.07 -0.90 6.95
C CYS A 91 14.94 0.60 7.30
N THR A 92 15.62 1.49 6.58
CA THR A 92 15.80 2.86 7.02
C THR A 92 14.82 3.81 6.34
N LYS A 93 13.75 4.19 7.05
CA LYS A 93 12.81 5.25 6.66
C LYS A 93 13.53 6.47 6.07
N ASN A 94 14.64 6.90 6.66
CA ASN A 94 15.39 8.09 6.24
C ASN A 94 15.86 8.08 4.78
N ARG A 95 16.24 6.94 4.21
CA ARG A 95 16.72 6.88 2.80
C ARG A 95 15.54 7.00 1.84
N ILE A 96 14.47 6.26 2.10
CA ILE A 96 13.26 6.29 1.27
C ILE A 96 12.56 7.64 1.41
N SER A 97 12.49 8.20 2.63
CA SER A 97 11.96 9.54 2.87
C SER A 97 12.75 10.62 2.14
N LYS A 98 14.09 10.59 2.15
CA LYS A 98 14.89 11.57 1.37
C LYS A 98 14.58 11.49 -0.13
N THR A 99 14.57 10.30 -0.70
CA THR A 99 14.26 10.12 -2.13
C THR A 99 12.81 10.46 -2.47
N PHE A 100 11.87 10.16 -1.56
CA PHE A 100 10.46 10.55 -1.68
C PHE A 100 10.28 12.07 -1.65
N GLU A 101 10.96 12.77 -0.75
CA GLU A 101 10.95 14.25 -0.72
C GLU A 101 11.56 14.84 -1.99
N ILE A 102 12.67 14.29 -2.49
CA ILE A 102 13.27 14.69 -3.77
C ILE A 102 12.30 14.45 -4.92
N GLY A 103 11.67 13.27 -4.98
CA GLY A 103 10.67 12.92 -5.99
C GLY A 103 9.45 13.84 -5.96
N LYS A 104 8.96 14.24 -4.78
CA LYS A 104 7.93 15.27 -4.63
C LYS A 104 8.36 16.62 -5.18
N VAL A 105 9.60 17.04 -4.98
CA VAL A 105 10.12 18.31 -5.52
C VAL A 105 10.22 18.26 -7.05
N THR A 106 10.57 17.11 -7.62
CA THR A 106 10.61 16.92 -9.08
C THR A 106 9.20 16.87 -9.68
N LEU A 107 8.24 16.24 -8.99
CA LEU A 107 6.82 16.20 -9.39
C LEU A 107 6.14 17.58 -9.23
N LYS A 108 6.54 18.42 -8.27
CA LYS A 108 6.00 19.79 -8.09
C LYS A 108 6.11 20.70 -9.31
N ASN A 109 6.96 20.38 -10.29
CA ASN A 109 7.04 21.13 -11.56
C ASN A 109 6.02 20.66 -12.62
N GLN A 110 5.28 19.58 -12.35
CA GLN A 110 4.09 19.14 -13.08
C GLN A 110 2.82 19.15 -12.21
N ASP A 111 2.98 19.27 -10.89
CA ASP A 111 1.85 19.21 -9.97
C ASP A 111 1.25 20.59 -9.72
N ALA A 112 0.24 20.91 -10.53
CA ALA A 112 -0.92 21.63 -10.02
C ALA A 112 -1.68 20.77 -8.97
N TRP A 113 -1.00 20.31 -7.91
CA TRP A 113 -1.64 19.69 -6.75
C TRP A 113 -2.10 20.78 -5.77
N SER A 114 -3.14 21.50 -6.19
CA SER A 114 -4.21 21.82 -5.23
C SER A 114 -4.93 20.51 -4.93
N SER A 115 -4.45 19.74 -3.95
CA SER A 115 -4.95 18.41 -3.54
C SER A 115 -6.37 18.05 -4.00
N PRO A 116 -6.52 17.14 -4.98
CA PRO A 116 -7.72 16.37 -5.19
C PRO A 116 -7.37 14.88 -5.08
N ALA A 117 -7.42 14.32 -3.87
CA ALA A 117 -7.65 12.88 -3.70
C ALA A 117 -9.11 12.48 -4.09
N HIS A 118 -9.74 13.29 -4.95
CA HIS A 118 -11.09 13.13 -5.48
C HIS A 118 -11.15 13.71 -6.91
N LEU A 119 -10.39 13.14 -7.84
CA LEU A 119 -10.65 13.32 -9.26
C LEU A 119 -11.37 12.08 -9.83
N HIS A 120 -12.56 11.83 -9.29
CA HIS A 120 -13.66 11.15 -10.01
C HIS A 120 -15.06 11.60 -9.53
N TRP A 121 -15.22 12.68 -8.74
CA TRP A 121 -16.59 13.12 -8.40
C TRP A 121 -16.80 14.61 -8.11
N LYS A 122 -15.84 15.48 -8.43
CA LYS A 122 -16.24 16.87 -8.71
C LYS A 122 -16.87 16.85 -10.10
N THR A 123 -18.19 16.89 -10.24
CA THR A 123 -19.03 18.03 -9.90
C THR A 123 -20.45 17.59 -9.48
N SER A 124 -20.98 18.14 -8.38
CA SER A 124 -22.43 18.24 -8.18
C SER A 124 -22.87 19.62 -7.68
N ASP A 125 -22.15 20.67 -8.10
CA ASP A 125 -22.75 22.00 -8.25
C ASP A 125 -23.39 22.14 -9.65
N PHE A 126 -23.79 21.02 -10.26
CA PHE A 126 -24.44 21.01 -11.57
C PHE A 126 -25.95 21.20 -11.37
N GLU A 127 -26.40 22.44 -11.54
CA GLU A 127 -27.79 22.79 -11.78
C GLU A 127 -28.38 21.80 -12.83
N PRO A 128 -29.52 21.14 -12.54
CA PRO A 128 -30.01 20.07 -13.38
C PRO A 128 -30.73 20.65 -14.59
N ASN A 129 -30.02 20.87 -15.69
CA ASN A 129 -30.65 20.81 -17.01
C ASN A 129 -30.62 19.35 -17.50
N GLU A 130 -31.70 18.64 -17.14
CA GLU A 130 -32.44 17.69 -17.99
C GLU A 130 -31.65 17.08 -19.16
N VAL A 131 -30.78 16.09 -18.91
CA VAL A 131 -30.43 15.09 -19.94
C VAL A 131 -30.17 13.73 -19.28
N LEU A 132 -31.23 12.92 -19.23
CA LEU A 132 -31.25 11.55 -19.74
C LEU A 132 -30.39 10.49 -19.00
N LEU A 133 -30.85 10.09 -17.81
CA LEU A 133 -30.69 8.70 -17.35
C LEU A 133 -32.04 8.16 -16.91
N SER A 134 -32.76 7.67 -17.89
CA SER A 134 -33.89 6.77 -17.73
C SER A 134 -33.41 5.45 -17.10
N ILE A 135 -34.03 5.09 -15.98
CA ILE A 135 -34.07 3.75 -15.38
C ILE A 135 -32.74 3.27 -14.76
N GLY A 136 -32.46 3.77 -13.56
CA GLY A 136 -31.51 3.16 -12.62
C GLY A 136 -31.70 3.79 -11.25
N GLU A 137 -32.17 3.01 -10.28
CA GLU A 137 -32.31 3.51 -8.91
C GLU A 137 -30.96 4.06 -8.42
N ARG A 138 -30.96 5.33 -8.01
CA ARG A 138 -29.80 6.00 -7.46
C ARG A 138 -29.50 5.38 -6.09
N ILE A 139 -28.59 4.42 -6.03
CA ILE A 139 -28.12 3.84 -4.76
C ILE A 139 -27.31 4.91 -4.03
N PRO A 140 -27.76 5.42 -2.87
CA PRO A 140 -27.00 6.40 -2.11
C PRO A 140 -25.77 5.72 -1.50
N CYS A 141 -24.59 6.34 -1.60
CA CYS A 141 -23.42 5.76 -0.96
C CYS A 141 -23.52 5.91 0.56
N ALA A 142 -23.21 4.82 1.28
CA ALA A 142 -23.32 4.77 2.73
C ALA A 142 -22.42 5.83 3.41
N ALA A 143 -21.23 6.08 2.85
CA ALA A 143 -20.30 7.09 3.35
C ALA A 143 -20.89 8.52 3.25
N HIS A 144 -21.54 8.86 2.14
CA HIS A 144 -22.16 10.17 1.95
C HIS A 144 -23.37 10.35 2.88
N THR A 145 -24.17 9.31 3.05
CA THR A 145 -25.32 9.32 3.97
C THR A 145 -24.86 9.50 5.42
N LEU A 146 -23.78 8.82 5.81
CA LEU A 146 -23.17 8.96 7.13
C LEU A 146 -22.59 10.37 7.32
N GLN A 147 -21.85 10.90 6.34
CA GLN A 147 -21.31 12.26 6.38
C GLN A 147 -22.42 13.31 6.56
N LEU A 148 -23.52 13.20 5.80
CA LEU A 148 -24.66 14.10 5.94
C LEU A 148 -25.31 14.01 7.31
N SER A 149 -25.47 12.79 7.83
CA SER A 149 -26.06 12.55 9.16
C SER A 149 -25.20 13.15 10.28
N ILE A 150 -23.88 12.93 10.22
CA ILE A 150 -22.90 13.52 11.14
C ILE A 150 -22.92 15.05 11.01
N GLY A 151 -22.88 15.59 9.79
CA GLY A 151 -22.91 17.04 9.55
C GLY A 151 -24.14 17.72 10.16
N LYS A 152 -25.33 17.13 9.95
CA LYS A 152 -26.58 17.61 10.57
C LYS A 152 -26.56 17.50 12.10
N GLY A 153 -25.95 16.45 12.65
CA GLY A 153 -25.73 16.30 14.09
C GLY A 153 -24.79 17.36 14.66
N LEU A 154 -23.69 17.64 13.97
CA LEU A 154 -22.70 18.63 14.37
C LEU A 154 -23.22 20.07 14.27
N ASP A 155 -24.17 20.34 13.36
CA ASP A 155 -24.80 21.66 13.26
C ASP A 155 -25.58 22.02 14.53
N LYS A 156 -26.17 21.03 15.21
CA LYS A 156 -26.83 21.24 16.52
C LYS A 156 -25.88 21.70 17.62
N ILE A 157 -24.60 21.36 17.51
CA ILE A 157 -23.55 21.76 18.47
C ILE A 157 -22.56 22.76 17.87
N ARG A 158 -22.98 23.48 16.82
CA ARG A 158 -22.10 24.36 16.04
C ARG A 158 -21.35 25.38 16.88
N GLN A 159 -21.98 25.93 17.92
CA GLN A 159 -21.31 26.87 18.84
C GLN A 159 -20.09 26.27 19.54
N LEU A 160 -20.15 24.99 19.93
CA LEU A 160 -19.01 24.28 20.53
C LEU A 160 -17.95 23.99 19.47
N VAL A 161 -18.37 23.54 18.29
CA VAL A 161 -17.47 23.29 17.15
C VAL A 161 -16.70 24.56 16.78
N ASP A 162 -17.36 25.71 16.76
CA ASP A 162 -16.73 26.98 16.42
C ASP A 162 -15.76 27.45 17.51
N LYS A 163 -16.05 27.20 18.81
CA LYS A 163 -15.07 27.39 19.89
C LYS A 163 -13.84 26.49 19.72
N CYS A 164 -14.03 25.22 19.36
CA CYS A 164 -12.94 24.30 19.07
C CYS A 164 -12.11 24.78 17.87
N LYS A 165 -12.75 25.27 16.79
CA LYS A 165 -12.04 25.88 15.65
C LYS A 165 -11.23 27.09 16.06
N CYS A 166 -11.79 27.99 16.88
CA CYS A 166 -11.05 29.14 17.40
C CYS A 166 -9.82 28.71 18.21
N LEU A 167 -9.93 27.66 19.04
CA LEU A 167 -8.78 27.10 19.77
C LEU A 167 -7.74 26.51 18.82
N ILE A 168 -8.16 25.75 17.81
CA ILE A 168 -7.25 25.20 16.79
C ILE A 168 -6.51 26.33 16.09
N THR A 169 -7.20 27.38 15.65
CA THR A 169 -6.58 28.55 15.02
C THR A 169 -5.64 29.29 15.98
N PHE A 170 -6.02 29.43 17.24
CA PHE A 170 -5.18 30.05 18.27
C PHE A 170 -3.86 29.29 18.48
N PHE A 171 -3.92 27.96 18.53
CA PHE A 171 -2.74 27.10 18.67
C PHE A 171 -2.01 26.79 17.35
N ALA A 172 -2.59 27.13 16.21
CA ALA A 172 -1.91 27.04 14.91
C ALA A 172 -0.73 28.01 14.82
N GLY A 173 -0.72 29.10 15.62
CA GLY A 173 0.41 30.01 15.72
C GLY A 173 1.59 29.38 16.48
N ASP A 174 2.77 29.35 15.85
CA ASP A 174 3.98 28.71 16.37
C ASP A 174 4.37 29.18 17.79
N LYS A 175 4.20 30.49 18.06
CA LYS A 175 4.51 31.07 19.38
C LYS A 175 3.63 30.52 20.50
N LYS A 176 2.32 30.35 20.25
CA LYS A 176 1.37 29.83 21.26
C LYS A 176 1.55 28.34 21.47
N LYS A 177 1.84 27.61 20.40
CA LYS A 177 2.18 26.18 20.45
C LYS A 177 3.47 25.94 21.26
N GLN A 178 4.48 26.77 21.06
CA GLN A 178 5.75 26.68 21.78
C GLN A 178 5.58 27.02 23.27
N GLN A 179 4.84 28.09 23.60
CA GLN A 179 4.51 28.46 24.97
C GLN A 179 3.76 27.33 25.71
N LEU A 180 2.82 26.66 25.06
CA LEU A 180 2.11 25.51 25.64
C LEU A 180 3.07 24.35 25.93
N LYS A 181 3.97 24.04 24.98
CA LYS A 181 4.97 22.98 25.14
C LYS A 181 5.92 23.26 26.31
N GLU A 182 6.36 24.50 26.47
CA GLU A 182 7.22 24.93 27.59
C GLU A 182 6.50 24.83 28.93
N ALA A 183 5.23 25.25 29.01
CA ALA A 183 4.42 25.10 30.22
C ALA A 183 4.18 23.63 30.59
N GLN A 184 3.91 22.76 29.61
CA GLN A 184 3.76 21.32 29.83
C GLN A 184 5.06 20.67 30.33
N MET A 185 6.21 21.07 29.77
CA MET A 185 7.51 20.59 30.23
C MET A 185 7.85 21.04 31.66
N TYR A 186 7.44 22.25 32.05
CA TYR A 186 7.63 22.77 33.41
C TYR A 186 6.80 21.98 34.43
N LEU A 187 5.54 21.70 34.12
CA LEU A 187 4.64 20.92 34.98
C LEU A 187 5.10 19.46 35.17
N HIS A 188 5.73 18.86 34.16
CA HIS A 188 6.25 17.49 34.24
C HIS A 188 7.63 17.36 34.91
N ARG A 189 8.27 18.47 35.30
CA ARG A 189 9.57 18.46 36.01
C ARG A 189 9.45 18.68 37.52
N GLN A 190 8.27 19.04 38.03
CA GLN A 190 7.96 19.02 39.46
C GLN A 190 7.53 17.62 39.88
#